data_AF-A0A4Z0PPI8-F1
#
_entry.id   AF-A0A4Z0PPI8-F1
#
_cell.length_a   1.000
_cell.length_b   1.000
_cell.length_c   1.000
_cell.angle_alpha   90.00
_cell.angle_beta   90.00
_cell.angle_gamma   90.00
#
_symmetry.space_group_name_H-M   'P 1'
#
loop_
_entity.id
_entity.type
_entity.pdbx_description
1 polymer ?
#
loop_
_entity_poly.entity_id
_entity_poly.type
_entity_poly.pdbx_seq_one_letter_code
_entity_poly.pdbx_strand_id
1 'polypeptide(L)'
;MRPFRYLPFVLLLSGVAACTGSQNATENSAPRTEQGTAANPSQLDLPSLVGKNIDQVRRVLGTPLETKDEAIGLDPTPEQMKSTKGADWINTFERSGSTIVVTYNAKSRKVLDMVLIGSDEDELMRRGNLVMTAPEYIVLPVPDPKNKQSISGVRMVSRR
;
A
#
# COMPACT_ATOMS: atom_id res chain seq x y z
N MET A 1 -19.95 -81.57 -18.92
CA MET A 1 -20.81 -82.27 -17.95
C MET A 1 -21.31 -81.25 -16.94
N ARG A 2 -22.65 -81.12 -16.89
CA ARG A 2 -23.59 -80.59 -15.88
C ARG A 2 -23.24 -79.45 -14.89
N PRO A 3 -24.28 -78.69 -14.48
CA PRO A 3 -24.24 -77.25 -14.16
C PRO A 3 -24.64 -76.98 -12.70
N PHE A 4 -24.80 -75.71 -12.29
CA PHE A 4 -25.66 -75.23 -11.18
C PHE A 4 -25.34 -73.74 -10.93
N ARG A 5 -26.23 -72.83 -10.50
CA ARG A 5 -27.70 -72.75 -10.46
C ARG A 5 -28.01 -71.27 -10.20
N TYR A 6 -29.01 -70.75 -10.91
CA TYR A 6 -29.76 -69.52 -10.64
C TYR A 6 -30.20 -69.40 -9.17
N LEU A 7 -30.29 -68.18 -8.62
CA LEU A 7 -31.56 -67.43 -8.44
C LEU A 7 -31.36 -66.21 -7.50
N PRO A 8 -31.89 -65.02 -7.84
CA PRO A 8 -32.01 -63.86 -6.96
C PRO A 8 -33.36 -63.86 -6.20
N PHE A 9 -33.40 -63.31 -4.98
CA PHE A 9 -34.60 -63.07 -4.16
C PHE A 9 -34.45 -61.69 -3.49
N VAL A 10 -35.11 -60.62 -3.95
CA VAL A 10 -36.49 -60.18 -3.65
C VAL A 10 -36.66 -59.57 -2.25
N LEU A 11 -36.89 -58.25 -2.25
CA LEU A 11 -37.77 -57.40 -1.41
C LEU A 11 -37.88 -57.65 0.10
N LEU A 12 -37.73 -56.56 0.87
CA LEU A 12 -38.72 -56.22 1.90
C LEU A 12 -38.79 -54.70 2.18
N LEU A 13 -40.02 -54.18 2.07
CA LEU A 13 -40.46 -52.84 2.46
C LEU A 13 -40.33 -52.64 3.99
N SER A 14 -40.22 -51.38 4.45
CA SER A 14 -41.07 -50.77 5.50
C SER A 14 -40.53 -49.40 5.94
N GLY A 15 -41.43 -48.42 6.17
CA GLY A 15 -41.13 -47.30 7.06
C GLY A 15 -41.63 -45.93 6.60
N VAL A 16 -42.92 -45.65 6.83
CA VAL A 16 -43.53 -44.32 6.71
C VAL A 16 -43.19 -43.52 7.97
N ALA A 17 -42.66 -42.31 7.83
CA ALA A 17 -42.71 -41.29 8.87
C ALA A 17 -42.72 -39.90 8.21
N ALA A 18 -43.93 -39.44 7.89
CA ALA A 18 -44.20 -38.03 7.70
C ALA A 18 -44.28 -37.39 9.09
N CYS A 19 -43.31 -36.53 9.43
CA CYS A 19 -43.43 -35.58 10.53
C CYS A 19 -43.14 -34.17 10.01
N THR A 20 -44.23 -33.46 9.73
CA THR A 20 -44.31 -32.00 9.71
C THR A 20 -43.81 -31.42 11.04
N GLY A 21 -42.94 -30.41 10.99
CA GLY A 21 -42.50 -29.71 12.21
C GLY A 21 -41.62 -28.49 11.95
N SER A 22 -42.25 -27.31 11.96
CA SER A 22 -41.69 -25.98 12.25
C SER A 22 -40.71 -25.34 11.26
N GLN A 23 -41.24 -24.46 10.40
CA GLN A 23 -40.48 -23.34 9.86
C GLN A 23 -40.24 -22.33 11.00
N ASN A 24 -39.00 -22.20 11.45
CA ASN A 24 -38.58 -20.98 12.14
C ASN A 24 -38.02 -20.03 11.09
N ALA A 25 -38.68 -18.87 10.99
CA ALA A 25 -38.16 -17.71 10.32
C ALA A 25 -36.92 -17.16 11.06
N THR A 26 -36.12 -16.42 10.28
CA THR A 26 -35.31 -15.28 10.71
C THR A 26 -33.81 -15.52 10.96
N GLU A 27 -33.07 -14.99 9.99
CA GLU A 27 -31.74 -14.34 10.02
C GLU A 27 -30.55 -15.08 10.63
N ASN A 28 -29.54 -15.34 9.80
CA ASN A 28 -28.36 -14.50 9.94
C ASN A 28 -27.57 -14.42 8.62
N SER A 29 -27.32 -13.18 8.22
CA SER A 29 -26.43 -12.81 7.13
C SER A 29 -25.15 -13.62 7.16
N ALA A 30 -24.74 -14.14 6.00
CA ALA A 30 -23.38 -14.59 5.82
C ALA A 30 -22.43 -13.48 6.32
N PRO A 31 -21.39 -13.79 7.11
CA PRO A 31 -20.40 -12.78 7.42
C PRO A 31 -19.74 -12.42 6.10
N ARG A 32 -20.08 -11.25 5.56
CA ARG A 32 -19.21 -10.55 4.64
C ARG A 32 -17.93 -10.35 5.43
N THR A 33 -16.91 -11.12 5.08
CA THR A 33 -15.55 -10.82 5.50
C THR A 33 -15.17 -9.52 4.79
N GLU A 34 -15.65 -8.40 5.32
CA GLU A 34 -14.93 -7.17 5.22
C GLU A 34 -13.64 -7.44 6.00
N GLN A 35 -12.59 -7.84 5.27
CA GLN A 35 -11.23 -7.54 5.66
C GLN A 35 -11.10 -6.01 5.62
N GLY A 36 -11.77 -5.33 6.55
CA GLY A 36 -11.23 -4.13 7.13
C GLY A 36 -10.00 -4.59 7.87
N THR A 37 -8.87 -4.65 7.18
CA THR A 37 -7.57 -4.47 7.82
C THR A 37 -7.78 -3.23 8.68
N ALA A 38 -7.85 -3.41 10.00
CA ALA A 38 -7.79 -2.31 10.92
C ALA A 38 -6.50 -1.58 10.55
N ALA A 39 -6.63 -0.46 9.83
CA ALA A 39 -5.50 0.34 9.43
C ALA A 39 -4.83 0.71 10.74
N ASN A 40 -3.64 0.14 10.97
CA ASN A 40 -2.84 0.57 12.09
C ASN A 40 -2.68 2.08 11.91
N PRO A 41 -3.15 2.92 12.85
CA PRO A 41 -3.11 4.37 12.68
C PRO A 41 -1.67 4.92 12.59
N SER A 42 -0.68 4.06 12.83
CA SER A 42 0.75 4.29 12.63
C SER A 42 1.25 4.01 11.20
N GLN A 43 0.45 3.42 10.32
CA GLN A 43 0.87 3.07 8.97
C GLN A 43 0.71 4.28 8.03
N LEU A 44 1.78 4.60 7.31
CA LEU A 44 1.79 5.66 6.32
C LEU A 44 1.20 5.12 5.02
N ASP A 45 0.24 5.81 4.43
CA ASP A 45 -0.34 5.42 3.14
C ASP A 45 0.29 6.21 1.98
N LEU A 46 1.53 5.87 1.63
CA LEU A 46 2.25 6.52 0.52
C LEU A 46 1.53 6.40 -0.84
N PRO A 47 0.91 5.26 -1.20
CA PRO A 47 0.15 5.14 -2.45
C PRO A 47 -0.91 6.22 -2.61
N SER A 48 -1.57 6.64 -1.53
CA SER A 48 -2.57 7.69 -1.58
C SER A 48 -2.03 9.03 -2.08
N LEU A 49 -0.70 9.25 -2.00
CA LEU A 49 -0.04 10.49 -2.40
C LEU A 49 0.38 10.52 -3.86
N VAL A 50 0.26 9.42 -4.59
CA VAL A 50 0.62 9.35 -6.01
C VAL A 50 -0.22 10.34 -6.82
N GLY A 51 0.44 11.10 -7.69
CA GLY A 51 -0.18 12.13 -8.51
C GLY A 51 -0.56 13.42 -7.77
N LYS A 52 -0.37 13.51 -6.45
CA LYS A 52 -0.56 14.77 -5.71
C LYS A 52 0.58 15.75 -6.01
N ASN A 53 0.25 17.04 -5.97
CA ASN A 53 1.26 18.09 -5.97
C ASN A 53 1.87 18.27 -4.57
N ILE A 54 3.01 18.95 -4.49
CA ILE A 54 3.73 19.13 -3.22
C ILE A 54 2.88 19.85 -2.14
N ASP A 55 1.97 20.75 -2.51
CA ASP A 55 1.09 21.44 -1.56
C ASP A 55 0.04 20.51 -0.95
N GLN A 56 -0.47 19.55 -1.73
CA GLN A 56 -1.33 18.49 -1.25
C GLN A 56 -0.56 17.51 -0.35
N VAL A 57 0.69 17.19 -0.70
CA VAL A 57 1.56 16.34 0.12
C VAL A 57 1.86 16.98 1.47
N ARG A 58 2.23 18.27 1.50
CA ARG A 58 2.43 19.05 2.75
C ARG A 58 1.19 19.01 3.66
N ARG A 59 -0.02 19.04 3.09
CA ARG A 59 -1.25 18.92 3.89
C ARG A 59 -1.45 17.55 4.54
N VAL A 60 -0.95 16.48 3.93
CA VAL A 60 -1.09 15.12 4.45
C VAL A 60 0.06 14.76 5.40
N LEU A 61 1.30 15.08 5.01
CA LEU A 61 2.51 14.74 5.76
C LEU A 61 2.84 15.74 6.87
N GLY A 62 2.36 16.98 6.76
CA GLY A 62 2.66 18.06 7.68
C GLY A 62 3.69 19.05 7.13
N THR A 63 4.26 19.87 8.01
CA THR A 63 5.28 20.84 7.65
C THR A 63 6.60 20.13 7.32
N PRO A 64 7.29 20.47 6.23
CA PRO A 64 8.64 19.97 5.97
C PRO A 64 9.63 20.41 7.06
N LEU A 65 10.74 19.69 7.17
CA LEU A 65 11.82 20.00 8.11
C LEU A 65 12.65 21.21 7.66
N GLU A 66 12.80 21.41 6.35
CA GLU A 66 13.55 22.53 5.81
C GLU A 66 12.91 23.86 6.23
N THR A 67 13.74 24.82 6.61
CA THR A 67 13.29 26.18 6.96
C THR A 67 13.43 27.13 5.77
N LYS A 68 12.84 28.33 5.87
CA LYS A 68 12.94 29.34 4.79
C LYS A 68 14.35 29.94 4.66
N ASP A 69 15.16 29.82 5.70
CA ASP A 69 16.45 30.48 5.82
C ASP A 69 17.63 29.56 5.41
N GLU A 70 17.32 28.32 5.02
CA GLU A 70 18.30 27.36 4.52
C GLU A 70 18.65 27.59 3.05
N ALA A 71 19.87 27.22 2.66
CA ALA A 71 20.34 27.32 1.27
C ALA A 71 19.48 26.48 0.30
N ILE A 72 18.95 25.35 0.78
CA ILE A 72 17.87 24.58 0.15
C ILE A 72 16.66 24.70 1.08
N GLY A 73 16.01 25.86 1.05
CA GLY A 73 14.86 26.12 1.91
C GLY A 73 13.57 25.44 1.44
N LEU A 74 12.45 25.79 2.06
CA LEU A 74 11.12 25.23 1.72
C LEU A 74 10.77 25.31 0.24
N ASP A 75 11.14 26.41 -0.42
CA ASP A 75 10.92 26.66 -1.84
C ASP A 75 12.12 27.47 -2.38
N PRO A 76 12.48 27.33 -3.68
CA PRO A 76 13.65 28.01 -4.24
C PRO A 76 13.48 29.52 -4.30
N THR A 77 14.59 30.26 -4.16
CA THR A 77 14.62 31.70 -4.43
C THR A 77 14.36 32.00 -5.92
N PRO A 78 14.01 33.24 -6.30
CA PRO A 78 13.84 33.61 -7.71
C PRO A 78 15.08 33.33 -8.58
N GLU A 79 16.28 33.49 -8.04
CA GLU A 79 17.54 33.21 -8.72
C GLU A 79 17.73 31.70 -8.93
N GLN A 80 17.48 30.91 -7.89
CA GLN A 80 17.52 29.44 -7.95
C GLN A 80 16.48 28.89 -8.92
N MET A 81 15.28 29.48 -8.96
CA MET A 81 14.22 29.12 -9.89
C MET A 81 14.65 29.33 -11.35
N LYS A 82 15.40 30.41 -11.64
CA LYS A 82 15.93 30.68 -12.99
C LYS A 82 17.05 29.71 -13.37
N SER A 83 17.98 29.42 -12.47
CA SER A 83 19.14 28.58 -12.76
C SER A 83 18.80 27.09 -12.87
N THR A 84 17.93 26.58 -12.01
CA THR A 84 17.55 25.16 -11.94
C THR A 84 16.28 24.83 -12.73
N LYS A 85 15.58 25.86 -13.23
CA LYS A 85 14.18 25.74 -13.73
C LYS A 85 13.22 25.18 -12.67
N GLY A 86 13.60 25.27 -11.39
CA GLY A 86 12.87 24.70 -10.26
C GLY A 86 12.87 23.18 -10.22
N ALA A 87 13.83 22.50 -10.87
CA ALA A 87 13.94 21.04 -10.81
C ALA A 87 14.54 20.56 -9.48
N ASP A 88 14.27 19.30 -9.15
CA ASP A 88 14.93 18.52 -8.09
C ASP A 88 14.94 19.18 -6.71
N TRP A 89 13.86 19.89 -6.36
CA TRP A 89 13.70 20.47 -5.03
C TRP A 89 13.27 19.42 -4.02
N ILE A 90 13.74 19.53 -2.78
CA ILE A 90 13.56 18.51 -1.76
C ILE A 90 12.77 19.09 -0.59
N ASN A 91 11.81 18.32 -0.09
CA ASN A 91 11.19 18.53 1.21
C ASN A 91 11.27 17.23 2.02
N THR A 92 11.75 17.32 3.25
CA THR A 92 11.85 16.21 4.19
C THR A 92 10.72 16.30 5.21
N PHE A 93 10.08 15.18 5.53
CA PHE A 93 8.96 15.11 6.45
C PHE A 93 9.20 14.04 7.50
N GLU A 94 8.71 14.28 8.72
CA GLU A 94 8.59 13.28 9.78
C GLU A 94 7.13 12.93 10.01
N ARG A 95 6.75 11.67 9.75
CA ARG A 95 5.38 11.20 9.93
C ARG A 95 5.36 9.77 10.46
N SER A 96 4.63 9.56 11.56
CA SER A 96 4.47 8.24 12.18
C SER A 96 5.81 7.53 12.45
N GLY A 97 6.82 8.27 12.93
CA GLY A 97 8.16 7.74 13.20
C GLY A 97 8.97 7.37 11.94
N SER A 98 8.61 7.94 10.79
CA SER A 98 9.29 7.72 9.52
C SER A 98 9.74 9.03 8.90
N THR A 99 10.95 9.01 8.37
CA THR A 99 11.50 10.09 7.55
C THR A 99 11.14 9.85 6.08
N ILE A 100 10.48 10.82 5.46
CA ILE A 100 10.11 10.80 4.05
C ILE A 100 10.79 11.97 3.35
N VAL A 101 11.56 11.68 2.31
CA VAL A 101 12.18 12.68 1.45
C VAL A 101 11.37 12.76 0.15
N VAL A 102 10.83 13.93 -0.16
CA VAL A 102 10.02 14.15 -1.37
C VAL A 102 10.80 15.04 -2.33
N THR A 103 11.06 14.52 -3.52
CA THR A 103 11.66 15.28 -4.62
C THR A 103 10.55 15.82 -5.50
N TYR A 104 10.56 17.10 -5.83
CA TYR A 104 9.53 17.73 -6.66
C TYR A 104 10.12 18.83 -7.56
N ASN A 105 9.37 19.16 -8.62
CA ASN A 105 9.64 20.32 -9.43
C ASN A 105 8.89 21.54 -8.86
N ALA A 106 9.61 22.50 -8.30
CA ALA A 106 9.06 23.69 -7.66
C ALA A 106 8.28 24.60 -8.60
N LYS A 107 8.61 24.64 -9.90
CA LYS A 107 7.89 25.44 -10.89
C LYS A 107 6.50 24.87 -11.19
N SER A 108 6.41 23.57 -11.43
CA SER A 108 5.16 22.86 -11.77
C SER A 108 4.42 22.33 -10.55
N ARG A 109 5.04 22.37 -9.37
CA ARG A 109 4.58 21.75 -8.11
C ARG A 109 4.42 20.23 -8.18
N LYS A 110 4.85 19.57 -9.27
CA LYS A 110 4.74 18.12 -9.45
C LYS A 110 5.76 17.39 -8.60
N VAL A 111 5.31 16.42 -7.82
CA VAL A 111 6.19 15.46 -7.15
C VAL A 111 6.79 14.52 -8.20
N LEU A 112 8.10 14.30 -8.09
CA LEU A 112 8.87 13.42 -8.97
C LEU A 112 9.03 12.04 -8.33
N ASP A 113 9.44 12.01 -7.07
CA ASP A 113 9.56 10.79 -6.28
C ASP A 113 9.41 11.05 -4.77
N MET A 114 9.23 9.96 -4.04
CA MET A 114 9.24 9.95 -2.57
C MET A 114 10.14 8.81 -2.11
N VAL A 115 11.02 9.07 -1.14
CA VAL A 115 11.89 8.08 -0.54
C VAL A 115 11.53 7.92 0.94
N LEU A 116 11.20 6.70 1.35
CA LEU A 116 11.07 6.33 2.75
C LEU A 116 12.44 5.84 3.24
N ILE A 117 13.01 6.52 4.23
CA ILE A 117 14.37 6.25 4.71
C ILE A 117 14.36 5.09 5.71
N GLY A 118 15.31 4.17 5.55
CA GLY A 118 15.53 3.03 6.44
C GLY A 118 16.41 1.95 5.80
N SER A 119 16.77 0.93 6.57
CA SER A 119 17.73 -0.10 6.13
C SER A 119 17.11 -1.48 5.85
N ASP A 120 15.82 -1.66 6.08
CA ASP A 120 15.10 -2.93 5.90
C ASP A 120 13.96 -2.73 4.88
N GLU A 121 14.08 -3.35 3.72
CA GLU A 121 13.13 -3.17 2.61
C GLU A 121 11.73 -3.65 2.97
N ASP A 122 11.61 -4.82 3.58
CA ASP A 122 10.32 -5.43 3.91
C ASP A 122 9.57 -4.60 4.97
N GLU A 123 10.31 -4.08 5.94
CA GLU A 123 9.81 -3.17 6.96
C GLU A 123 9.30 -1.86 6.35
N LEU A 124 10.07 -1.26 5.45
CA LEU A 124 9.69 -0.03 4.75
C LEU A 124 8.48 -0.24 3.84
N MET A 125 8.43 -1.36 3.12
CA MET A 125 7.29 -1.72 2.27
C MET A 125 6.00 -1.81 3.09
N ARG A 126 6.03 -2.49 4.24
CA ARG A 126 4.87 -2.56 5.14
C ARG A 126 4.53 -1.18 5.70
N ARG A 127 5.51 -0.45 6.22
CA ARG A 127 5.28 0.83 6.91
C ARG A 127 4.68 1.89 5.97
N GLY A 128 5.13 1.92 4.72
CA GLY A 128 4.63 2.83 3.68
C GLY A 128 3.39 2.34 2.94
N ASN A 129 2.81 1.20 3.32
CA ASN A 129 1.70 0.55 2.62
C ASN A 129 1.99 0.30 1.13
N LEU A 130 3.24 -0.03 0.81
CA LEU A 130 3.71 -0.19 -0.56
C LEU A 130 3.49 -1.62 -1.07
N VAL A 131 3.21 -1.72 -2.36
CA VAL A 131 3.01 -2.98 -3.08
C VAL A 131 3.88 -2.96 -4.34
N MET A 132 4.76 -3.94 -4.48
CA MET A 132 5.74 -3.99 -5.59
C MET A 132 5.06 -4.06 -6.97
N THR A 133 3.86 -4.64 -7.03
CA THR A 133 3.08 -4.84 -8.26
C THR A 133 2.03 -3.77 -8.50
N ALA A 134 2.08 -2.62 -7.80
CA ALA A 134 1.11 -1.55 -7.99
C ALA A 134 1.14 -1.00 -9.44
N PRO A 135 -0.02 -0.79 -10.08
CA PRO A 135 -0.10 -0.29 -11.45
C PRO A 135 0.16 1.22 -11.60
N GLU A 136 0.15 1.98 -10.51
CA GLU A 136 0.27 3.45 -10.52
C GLU A 136 1.66 3.97 -10.15
N TYR A 137 2.48 3.16 -9.45
CA TYR A 137 3.86 3.50 -9.10
C TYR A 137 4.83 2.33 -9.28
N ILE A 138 6.12 2.64 -9.17
CA ILE A 138 7.21 1.67 -9.08
C ILE A 138 7.91 1.90 -7.74
N VAL A 139 8.31 0.82 -7.07
CA VAL A 139 9.19 0.89 -5.91
C VAL A 139 10.59 0.44 -6.30
N LEU A 140 11.60 1.20 -5.89
CA LEU A 140 13.01 0.94 -6.17
C LEU A 140 13.81 1.01 -4.87
N PRO A 141 14.68 0.04 -4.56
CA PRO A 141 15.59 0.17 -3.43
C PRO A 141 16.58 1.30 -3.69
N VAL A 142 16.89 2.09 -2.66
CA VAL A 142 17.92 3.13 -2.70
C VAL A 142 19.18 2.56 -2.06
N PRO A 143 20.28 2.33 -2.82
CA PRO A 143 21.50 1.75 -2.26
C PRO A 143 22.16 2.67 -1.23
N ASP A 144 22.69 2.08 -0.16
CA ASP A 144 23.51 2.83 0.79
C ASP A 144 24.85 3.23 0.13
N PRO A 145 25.24 4.52 0.14
CA PRO A 145 26.48 4.98 -0.48
C PRO A 145 27.75 4.39 0.16
N LYS A 146 27.69 3.99 1.44
CA LYS A 146 28.80 3.38 2.18
C LYS A 146 28.88 1.88 1.96
N ASN A 147 27.73 1.22 1.74
CA ASN A 147 27.66 -0.21 1.50
C ASN A 147 26.62 -0.54 0.41
N LYS A 148 27.09 -0.82 -0.80
CA LYS A 148 26.21 -1.09 -1.96
C LYS A 148 25.38 -2.38 -1.83
N GLN A 149 25.66 -3.24 -0.84
CA GLN A 149 24.88 -4.45 -0.57
C GLN A 149 23.69 -4.20 0.37
N SER A 150 23.62 -3.03 1.00
CA SER A 150 22.48 -2.60 1.82
C SER A 150 21.74 -1.44 1.16
N ILE A 151 20.54 -1.18 1.66
CA ILE A 151 19.73 -0.04 1.25
C ILE A 151 19.74 1.06 2.32
N SER A 152 19.54 2.30 1.91
CA SER A 152 19.25 3.44 2.79
C SER A 152 17.80 3.91 2.71
N GLY A 153 16.97 3.24 1.89
CA GLY A 153 15.54 3.48 1.81
C GLY A 153 14.88 2.79 0.63
N VAL A 154 13.58 3.04 0.46
CA VAL A 154 12.80 2.65 -0.71
C VAL A 154 12.23 3.88 -1.39
N ARG A 155 12.39 3.97 -2.70
CA ARG A 155 11.88 5.06 -3.54
C ARG A 155 10.60 4.64 -4.24
N MET A 156 9.54 5.40 -4.05
CA MET A 156 8.31 5.33 -4.83
C MET A 156 8.34 6.39 -5.94
N VAL A 157 8.10 5.97 -7.18
CA VAL A 157 8.05 6.85 -8.37
C VAL A 157 6.73 6.64 -9.09
N SER A 158 6.04 7.73 -9.45
CA SER A 158 4.83 7.65 -10.30
C SER A 158 5.16 7.05 -11.67
N ARG A 159 4.30 6.17 -12.19
CA ARG A 159 4.45 5.65 -13.57
C ARG A 159 3.99 6.64 -14.64
N ARG A 160 3.27 7.70 -14.25
CA ARG A 160 2.63 8.67 -15.13
C ARG A 160 3.08 10.09 -14.80
#